data_AF-A0A966KI42-F1
#
_entry.id   AF-A0A966KI42-F1
#
_cell.length_a   1.000
_cell.length_b   1.000
_cell.length_c   1.000
_cell.angle_alpha   90.00
_cell.angle_beta   90.00
_cell.angle_gamma   90.00
#
_symmetry.space_group_name_H-M   'P 1'
#
loop_
_entity.id
_entity.type
_entity.pdbx_description
1 polymer ?
#
loop_
_entity_poly.entity_id
_entity_poly.type
_entity_poly.pdbx_seq_one_letter_code
_entity_poly.pdbx_strand_id
1 'polypeptide(L)' 'GWLLAKSALIVNSPSYSGQNGFASQKKASAIFYTHEVLPHVAGLVQTICAGADVAKAMNDGLADLMNP' A
#
# COMPACT_ATOMS: atom_id res chain seq x y z
N GLY A 1 -1.60 3.22 5.47
CA GLY A 1 -0.44 4.12 5.55
C GLY A 1 -0.79 5.52 6.00
N TRP A 2 -1.56 6.26 5.20
CA TRP A 2 -1.83 7.69 5.42
C TRP A 2 -2.37 8.06 6.82
N LEU A 3 -3.34 7.31 7.34
CA LEU A 3 -3.89 7.56 8.68
C LEU A 3 -2.88 7.28 9.81
N LEU A 4 -1.99 6.30 9.63
CA LEU A 4 -0.91 6.02 10.59
C LEU A 4 0.11 7.16 10.60
N ALA A 5 0.53 7.62 9.43
CA ALA A 5 1.41 8.79 9.30
C ALA A 5 0.78 10.05 9.90
N LYS A 6 -0.51 10.31 9.65
CA LYS A 6 -1.24 11.41 10.28
C LYS A 6 -1.26 11.30 11.80
N SER A 7 -1.52 10.10 12.34
CA SER A 7 -1.51 9.90 13.78
C SER A 7 -0.13 10.13 14.40
N ALA A 8 0.95 9.76 13.70
CA ALA A 8 2.33 10.04 14.11
C ALA A 8 2.65 11.55 14.10
N LEU A 9 2.13 12.30 13.13
CA LEU A 9 2.27 13.76 13.07
C LEU A 9 1.50 14.44 14.20
N ILE A 10 0.27 14.00 14.51
CA ILE A 10 -0.54 14.56 15.58
C ILE A 10 0.15 14.40 16.94
N VAL A 11 0.69 13.21 17.23
CA VAL A 11 1.41 12.97 18.50
C VAL A 11 2.80 13.63 18.55
N ASN A 12 3.29 14.18 17.44
CA ASN A 12 4.53 14.96 17.38
C ASN A 12 4.26 16.48 17.40
N SER A 13 2.98 16.88 17.42
CA SER A 13 2.60 18.28 17.53
C SER A 13 2.95 18.84 18.92
N PRO A 14 3.42 20.10 19.02
CA PRO A 14 3.65 20.75 20.30
C PRO A 14 2.37 20.89 21.15
N SER A 15 1.19 20.76 20.53
CA SER A 15 -0.11 20.81 21.22
C SER A 15 -0.56 19.45 21.77
N TYR A 16 0.20 18.37 21.56
CA TYR A 16 -0.17 17.05 22.03
C TYR A 16 0.07 16.93 23.54
N SER A 17 -0.99 16.71 24.30
CA SER A 17 -0.96 16.57 25.76
C SER A 17 -1.23 15.14 26.26
N GLY A 18 -1.20 14.15 25.35
CA GLY A 18 -1.51 12.76 25.69
C GLY A 18 -0.32 11.99 26.27
N GLN A 19 -0.54 10.72 26.61
CA GLN A 19 0.52 9.89 27.21
C GLN A 19 1.69 9.65 26.24
N ASN A 20 2.92 9.70 26.78
CA ASN A 20 4.16 9.46 26.02
C ASN A 20 4.22 8.04 25.44
N GLY A 21 3.69 7.04 26.16
CA GLY A 21 3.62 5.66 25.66
C GLY A 21 2.74 5.53 24.41
N PHE A 22 1.59 6.19 24.39
CA PHE A 22 0.71 6.23 23.22
C PHE A 22 1.36 6.94 22.03
N ALA A 23 2.04 8.07 22.28
CA ALA A 23 2.77 8.79 21.24
C ALA A 23 3.88 7.93 20.62
N SER A 24 4.65 7.22 21.45
CA SER A 24 5.70 6.31 21.01
C SER A 24 5.15 5.18 20.14
N GLN A 25 4.04 4.57 20.56
CA GLN A 25 3.38 3.51 19.79
C GLN A 25 2.89 4.02 18.43
N LYS A 26 2.26 5.20 18.36
CA LYS A 26 1.80 5.77 17.08
C LYS A 26 2.94 6.06 16.11
N LYS A 27 4.07 6.55 16.62
CA LYS A 27 5.29 6.73 15.82
C LYS A 27 5.83 5.37 15.33
N ALA A 28 5.97 4.40 16.23
CA ALA A 28 6.49 3.07 15.90
C ALA A 28 5.62 2.35 14.86
N SER A 29 4.28 2.37 15.01
CA SER A 29 3.37 1.75 14.05
C SER A 29 3.41 2.41 12.67
N ALA A 30 3.59 3.74 12.61
CA ALA A 30 3.73 4.44 11.33
C ALA A 30 5.05 4.10 10.63
N ILE A 31 6.15 4.01 11.38
CA ILE A 31 7.47 3.58 10.87
C ILE A 31 7.37 2.14 10.35
N PHE A 32 6.91 1.20 11.19
CA PHE A 32 6.75 -0.20 10.82
C PHE A 32 5.93 -0.37 9.54
N TYR A 33 4.76 0.29 9.44
CA TYR A 33 3.94 0.18 8.24
C TYR A 33 4.66 0.70 6.99
N THR A 34 5.45 1.78 7.12
CA THR A 34 6.15 2.39 5.98
C THR A 34 7.29 1.52 5.47
N HIS A 35 8.00 0.82 6.36
CA HIS A 35 9.16 -0.01 5.98
C HIS A 35 8.77 -1.46 5.67
N GLU A 36 7.83 -2.04 6.39
CA GLU A 36 7.54 -3.48 6.33
C GLU A 36 6.26 -3.81 5.55
N VAL A 37 5.36 -2.85 5.33
CA VAL A 37 4.06 -3.13 4.69
C VAL A 37 3.90 -2.40 3.36
N LEU A 38 4.21 -1.10 3.33
CA LEU A 38 4.02 -0.28 2.14
C LEU A 38 4.81 -0.74 0.90
N PRO A 39 6.06 -1.25 1.02
CA PRO A 39 6.82 -1.70 -0.15
C PRO A 39 6.17 -2.88 -0.89
N HIS A 40 5.44 -3.75 -0.16
CA HIS A 40 4.76 -4.89 -0.77
C HIS A 40 3.58 -4.48 -1.67
N VAL A 41 3.00 -3.29 -1.46
CA VAL A 41 1.89 -2.78 -2.28
C VAL A 41 2.35 -2.53 -3.72
N ALA A 42 3.58 -2.07 -3.92
CA ALA A 42 4.12 -1.83 -5.26
C ALA A 42 4.24 -3.13 -6.07
N GLY A 43 4.74 -4.20 -5.44
CA GLY A 43 4.79 -5.53 -6.07
C GLY A 43 3.41 -6.09 -6.39
N LEU A 44 2.41 -5.82 -5.53
CA LEU A 44 1.03 -6.23 -5.77
C LEU A 44 0.43 -5.55 -7.01
N VAL A 45 0.66 -4.24 -7.18
CA VAL A 45 0.18 -3.50 -8.36
C VAL A 45 0.83 -4.03 -9.64
N GLN A 46 2.15 -4.26 -9.63
CA GLN A 46 2.85 -4.84 -10.77
C GLN A 46 2.30 -6.21 -11.14
N THR A 47 1.99 -7.03 -10.13
CA THR A 47 1.42 -8.37 -10.33
C THR A 47 0.00 -8.31 -10.92
N ILE A 48 -0.83 -7.38 -10.46
CA ILE A 48 -2.17 -7.16 -11.00
C ILE A 48 -2.11 -6.68 -12.45
N CYS A 49 -1.25 -5.72 -12.77
CA CYS A 49 -1.07 -5.23 -14.13
C CYS A 49 -0.59 -6.33 -15.08
N ALA A 50 0.42 -7.10 -14.67
CA ALA A 50 0.90 -8.24 -15.45
C ALA A 50 -0.19 -9.30 -15.66
N GLY A 51 -1.00 -9.59 -14.64
CA GLY A 51 -2.13 -10.50 -14.75
C GLY A 51 -3.21 -10.00 -15.72
N ALA A 52 -3.49 -8.70 -15.73
CA ALA A 52 -4.43 -8.09 -16.67
C ALA A 52 -3.93 -8.16 -18.12
N ASP A 53 -2.64 -7.93 -18.34
CA ASP A 53 -2.01 -8.02 -19.67
C ASP A 53 -2.02 -9.47 -20.18
N VAL A 54 -1.74 -10.45 -19.32
CA VAL A 54 -1.82 -11.88 -19.68
C VAL A 54 -3.26 -12.28 -20.00
N ALA A 55 -4.23 -11.89 -19.18
CA ALA A 55 -5.63 -12.18 -19.43
C ALA A 55 -6.12 -11.56 -20.74
N LYS A 56 -5.67 -10.35 -21.05
CA LYS A 56 -5.95 -9.69 -22.33
C LYS A 56 -5.32 -10.43 -23.51
N ALA A 57 -4.03 -10.80 -23.42
CA ALA A 57 -3.36 -11.55 -24.47
C ALA A 57 -4.02 -12.91 -24.74
N MET A 58 -4.49 -13.60 -23.70
CA MET A 58 -5.25 -14.84 -23.85
C MET A 58 -6.59 -14.62 -24.57
N ASN A 59 -7.29 -13.54 -24.26
CA ASN A 59 -8.56 -13.21 -24.88
C ASN A 59 -8.40 -12.77 -26.35
N ASP A 60 -7.40 -11.92 -26.62
CA ASP A 60 -7.08 -11.46 -27.97
C ASP A 60 -6.62 -12.64 -28.85
N GLY A 61 -5.77 -13.54 -28.32
CA GLY A 61 -5.38 -14.77 -29.02
C GLY A 61 -6.55 -15.74 -29.26
N LEU A 62 -7.52 -15.82 -28.33
CA LEU A 62 -8.73 -16.61 -28.54
C LEU A 62 -9.63 -16.00 -29.62
N ALA A 63 -9.75 -14.67 -29.65
CA ALA A 63 -10.52 -13.95 -30.66
C ALA A 63 -9.94 -14.12 -32.06
N ASP A 64 -8.61 -14.10 -32.20
CA ASP A 64 -7.89 -14.33 -33.45
C ASP A 64 -8.12 -15.77 -33.98
N LEU A 65 -8.20 -16.75 -33.08
CA LEU A 65 -8.51 -18.14 -33.43
C LEU A 65 -9.98 -18.35 -33.82
N MET A 66 -10.89 -17.51 -33.31
CA MET A 66 -12.33 -17.62 -33.59
C MET A 66 -12.77 -16.84 -34.84
N ASN A 67 -11.98 -15.86 -35.29
CA ASN A 67 -12.18 -15.10 -36.53
C ASN A 67 -10.90 -15.13 -37.40
N PRO A 68 -10.56 -16.28 -38.01
CA PRO A 68 -9.43 -16.39 -38.93
C PRO A 68 -9.64 -15.61 -40.24
#